data_AF-A0A430QAP6-F1
#
_entry.id   AF-A0A430QAP6-F1
#
_cell.length_a   1.000
_cell.length_b   1.000
_cell.length_c   1.000
_cell.angle_alpha   90.00
_cell.angle_beta   90.00
_cell.angle_gamma   90.00
#
_symmetry.space_group_name_H-M   'P 1'
#
loop_
_entity.id
_entity.type
_entity.pdbx_description
1 polymer ?
#
loop_
_entity_poly.entity_id
_entity_poly.type
_entity_poly.pdbx_seq_one_letter_code
_entity_poly.pdbx_strand_id
1 'polypeptide(L)'
;MTLKFSGTYNVEAAEQVDRSSYQNSITCNVWLLDSTAVAFRVDRGCSGQTLLDLTFDFLELLEKDFFGLVYTFHQTTEGNLIVSSIGPDIFPLLLNLFSNRWHKWLDPTRKIRKQCKGEANFTFWFRVKFYVPDPVWLQEEYTRYQFFLQIRKDILDGRLPVPKSIATQLAGLALQSELGDYTAEECRPGYVNQFRFVQNQNADFEAQASEWHRKSR
;
A
#
# COMPACT_ATOMS: atom_id res chain seq x y z
N MET A 1 39.80 44.65 21.67
CA MET A 1 39.17 43.46 22.26
C MET A 1 38.94 42.45 21.15
N THR A 2 39.68 41.36 21.16
CA THR A 2 39.59 40.32 20.12
C THR A 2 38.79 39.16 20.70
N LEU A 3 37.55 38.99 20.24
CA LEU A 3 36.70 37.85 20.62
C LEU A 3 37.25 36.59 19.94
N LYS A 4 37.83 35.68 20.73
CA LYS A 4 38.20 34.33 20.27
C LYS A 4 36.96 33.44 20.32
N PHE A 5 36.47 33.03 19.15
CA PHE A 5 35.47 31.97 19.04
C PHE A 5 36.18 30.62 19.17
N SER A 6 36.05 29.94 20.31
CA SER A 6 36.47 28.55 20.48
C SER A 6 35.25 27.63 20.31
N GLY A 7 34.88 27.38 19.06
CA GLY A 7 33.96 26.29 18.74
C GLY A 7 34.77 25.01 18.58
N THR A 8 34.97 24.26 19.66
CA THR A 8 35.51 22.90 19.57
C THR A 8 34.38 21.97 19.15
N TYR A 9 34.18 21.83 17.84
CA TYR A 9 33.32 20.78 17.29
C TYR A 9 33.97 19.44 17.55
N ASN A 10 33.36 18.63 18.41
CA ASN A 10 33.91 17.35 18.82
C ASN A 10 33.45 16.27 17.83
N VAL A 11 34.22 16.10 16.75
CA VAL A 11 33.89 15.24 15.60
C VAL A 11 33.67 13.79 16.04
N GLU A 12 34.45 13.29 16.99
CA GLU A 12 34.33 11.93 17.53
C GLU A 12 33.00 11.70 18.27
N ALA A 13 32.49 12.71 18.98
CA ALA A 13 31.21 12.61 19.67
C ALA A 13 30.04 12.61 18.68
N ALA A 14 30.14 13.39 17.59
CA ALA A 14 29.16 13.38 16.51
C ALA A 14 29.17 12.04 15.75
N GLU A 15 30.34 11.48 15.45
CA GLU A 15 30.49 10.19 14.77
C GLU A 15 30.05 8.99 15.64
N GLN A 16 30.22 9.04 16.96
CA GLN A 16 29.70 8.02 17.88
C GLN A 16 28.18 8.04 18.00
N VAL A 17 27.56 9.22 18.05
CA VAL A 17 26.10 9.38 18.01
C VAL A 17 25.54 8.86 16.67
N ASP A 18 26.22 9.14 15.56
CA ASP A 18 25.80 8.66 14.24
C ASP A 18 25.94 7.12 14.12
N ARG A 19 27.06 6.53 14.56
CA ARG A 19 27.26 5.06 14.56
C ARG A 19 26.26 4.30 15.45
N SER A 20 25.92 4.83 16.62
CA SER A 20 24.95 4.21 17.54
C SER A 20 23.51 4.31 17.03
N SER A 21 23.17 5.41 16.35
CA SER A 21 21.90 5.61 15.63
C SER A 21 21.68 4.51 14.57
N TYR A 22 22.70 4.17 13.77
CA TYR A 22 22.58 3.09 12.78
C TYR A 22 22.34 1.71 13.42
N GLN A 23 22.96 1.43 14.57
CA GLN A 23 22.80 0.16 15.29
C GLN A 23 21.47 0.01 16.03
N ASN A 24 20.74 1.11 16.28
CA ASN A 24 19.42 1.10 16.91
C ASN A 24 18.29 1.52 15.96
N SER A 25 18.48 1.36 14.66
CA SER A 25 17.44 1.62 13.65
C SER A 25 16.77 0.32 13.17
N ILE A 26 15.52 0.44 12.72
CA ILE A 26 14.81 -0.58 11.97
C ILE A 26 14.42 -0.01 10.60
N THR A 27 14.26 -0.89 9.63
CA THR A 27 13.79 -0.50 8.29
C THR A 27 12.35 -0.93 8.11
N CYS A 28 11.49 0.03 7.78
CA CYS A 28 10.08 -0.18 7.51
C CYS A 28 9.82 0.07 6.02
N ASN A 29 9.61 -1.00 5.25
CA ASN A 29 9.23 -0.94 3.85
C ASN A 29 7.71 -0.79 3.75
N VAL A 30 7.26 0.35 3.22
CA VAL A 30 5.83 0.65 3.04
C VAL A 30 5.50 0.55 1.56
N TRP A 31 4.61 -0.39 1.21
CA TRP A 31 4.02 -0.50 -0.11
C TRP A 31 2.83 0.47 -0.23
N LEU A 32 2.90 1.37 -1.20
CA LEU A 32 1.89 2.38 -1.48
C LEU A 32 0.81 1.85 -2.44
N LEU A 33 -0.25 2.64 -2.66
CA LEU A 33 -1.40 2.24 -3.47
C LEU A 33 -1.14 2.31 -4.98
N ASP A 34 -0.14 3.08 -5.41
CA ASP A 34 0.36 3.15 -6.78
C ASP A 34 1.31 1.99 -7.14
N SER A 35 1.46 1.01 -6.23
CA SER A 35 2.38 -0.13 -6.34
C SER A 35 3.86 0.19 -6.16
N THR A 36 4.22 1.41 -5.78
CA THR A 36 5.58 1.75 -5.37
C THR A 36 5.85 1.34 -3.92
N ALA A 37 7.13 1.31 -3.53
CA ALA A 37 7.54 1.02 -2.16
C ALA A 37 8.56 2.05 -1.68
N VAL A 38 8.43 2.46 -0.42
CA VAL A 38 9.31 3.42 0.24
C VAL A 38 9.89 2.80 1.49
N ALA A 39 11.20 2.94 1.70
CA ALA A 39 11.89 2.44 2.88
C ALA A 39 12.15 3.57 3.88
N PHE A 40 11.53 3.48 5.05
CA PHE A 40 11.76 4.40 6.16
C PHE A 40 12.72 3.78 7.17
N ARG A 41 13.83 4.48 7.46
CA ARG A 41 14.70 4.16 8.59
C ARG A 41 14.23 4.92 9.82
N VAL A 42 13.84 4.19 10.85
CA VAL A 42 13.28 4.75 12.09
C VAL A 42 13.94 4.14 13.31
N ASP A 43 13.91 4.84 14.45
CA ASP A 43 14.41 4.31 15.71
C ASP A 43 13.67 3.02 16.10
N ARG A 44 14.41 2.06 16.64
CA ARG A 44 13.89 0.73 17.04
C ARG A 44 12.79 0.78 18.10
N GLY A 45 12.70 1.88 18.84
CA GLY A 45 11.70 2.18 19.86
C GLY A 45 10.48 2.96 19.37
N CYS A 46 10.41 3.34 18.08
CA CYS A 46 9.34 4.17 17.54
C CYS A 46 7.94 3.52 17.64
N SER A 47 6.93 4.37 17.74
CA SER A 47 5.52 4.00 17.74
C SER A 47 5.00 3.78 16.32
N GLY A 48 3.85 3.12 16.19
CA GLY A 48 3.16 3.03 14.91
C GLY A 48 2.78 4.40 14.35
N GLN A 49 2.47 5.36 15.22
CA GLN A 49 2.15 6.74 14.83
C GLN A 49 3.32 7.39 14.08
N THR A 50 4.56 7.22 14.57
CA THR A 50 5.74 7.79 13.88
C THR A 50 5.86 7.30 12.44
N LEU A 51 5.62 6.02 12.18
CA LEU A 51 5.67 5.49 10.80
C LEU A 51 4.48 5.97 9.96
N LEU A 52 3.29 6.09 10.56
CA LEU A 52 2.12 6.66 9.89
C LEU A 52 2.39 8.11 9.47
N ASP A 53 2.90 8.95 10.38
CA ASP A 53 3.22 10.35 10.11
C ASP A 53 4.23 10.46 8.96
N LEU A 54 5.33 9.71 9.00
CA LEU A 54 6.32 9.67 7.92
C LEU A 54 5.72 9.25 6.57
N THR A 55 4.79 8.29 6.58
CA THR A 55 4.11 7.84 5.36
C THR A 55 3.17 8.92 4.83
N PHE A 56 2.39 9.56 5.70
CA PHE A 56 1.46 10.60 5.32
C PHE A 56 2.18 11.86 4.82
N ASP A 57 3.29 12.23 5.46
CA ASP A 57 4.10 13.37 5.06
C ASP A 57 4.82 13.10 3.74
N PHE A 58 5.31 11.87 3.50
CA PHE A 58 5.85 11.48 2.19
C PHE A 58 4.79 11.58 1.07
N LEU A 59 3.54 11.24 1.38
CA LEU A 59 2.43 11.33 0.43
C LEU A 59 1.84 12.76 0.35
N GLU A 60 2.29 13.70 1.17
CA GLU A 60 1.67 15.03 1.35
C GLU A 60 0.16 14.95 1.62
N LEU A 61 -0.27 13.94 2.37
CA LEU A 61 -1.68 13.62 2.59
C LEU A 61 -2.27 14.45 3.73
N LEU A 62 -3.33 15.22 3.44
CA LEU A 62 -4.02 16.06 4.43
C LEU A 62 -5.11 15.29 5.18
N GLU A 63 -5.95 14.53 4.48
CA GLU A 63 -7.08 13.79 5.06
C GLU A 63 -6.65 12.41 5.60
N LYS A 64 -5.80 12.41 6.62
CA LYS A 64 -5.10 11.23 7.16
C LYS A 64 -6.02 10.19 7.81
N ASP A 65 -7.18 10.62 8.34
CA ASP A 65 -8.08 9.79 9.16
C ASP A 65 -8.64 8.57 8.43
N PHE A 66 -8.69 8.59 7.10
CA PHE A 66 -9.25 7.51 6.30
C PHE A 66 -8.27 6.36 6.06
N PHE A 67 -6.99 6.53 6.38
CA PHE A 67 -5.93 5.62 5.94
C PHE A 67 -5.22 4.95 7.11
N GLY A 68 -4.43 3.94 6.78
CA GLY A 68 -3.55 3.30 7.75
C GLY A 68 -2.56 2.35 7.11
N LEU A 69 -1.76 1.73 7.97
CA LEU A 69 -0.79 0.72 7.58
C LEU A 69 -1.26 -0.65 8.06
N VAL A 70 -1.15 -1.63 7.19
CA VAL A 70 -1.41 -3.04 7.46
C VAL A 70 -0.09 -3.79 7.42
N TYR A 71 0.08 -4.81 8.27
CA TYR A 71 1.19 -5.76 8.18
C TYR A 71 0.67 -7.19 8.25
N THR A 72 1.47 -8.15 7.78
CA THR A 72 1.17 -9.56 7.90
C THR A 72 1.58 -10.05 9.30
N PHE A 73 0.62 -10.57 10.05
CA PHE A 73 0.84 -11.19 11.34
C PHE A 73 0.93 -12.71 11.17
N HIS A 74 2.07 -13.29 11.52
CA HIS A 74 2.19 -14.73 11.68
C HIS A 74 1.59 -15.13 13.04
N GLN A 75 0.50 -15.90 13.07
CA GLN A 75 0.04 -16.47 14.35
C GLN A 75 1.17 -17.24 15.01
N THR A 76 1.32 -17.01 16.31
CA THR A 76 1.99 -17.93 17.22
C THR A 76 1.42 -19.34 17.05
N THR A 77 2.33 -20.31 16.92
CA THR A 77 2.28 -21.76 17.18
C THR A 77 0.94 -22.52 17.04
N GLU A 78 -0.18 -22.05 17.57
CA GLU A 78 -1.48 -22.71 17.53
C GLU A 78 -2.12 -22.76 16.13
N GLY A 79 -1.96 -21.71 15.31
CA GLY A 79 -2.42 -21.74 13.90
C GLY A 79 -1.59 -22.66 13.00
N ASN A 80 -0.28 -22.75 13.26
CA ASN A 80 0.60 -23.67 12.55
C ASN A 80 0.31 -25.14 12.90
N LEU A 81 -0.17 -25.45 14.12
CA LEU A 81 -0.52 -26.82 14.52
C LEU A 81 -1.72 -27.36 13.74
N ILE A 82 -2.73 -26.53 13.47
CA ILE A 82 -3.89 -26.94 12.65
C ILE A 82 -3.45 -27.17 11.20
N VAL A 83 -2.58 -26.31 10.69
CA VAL A 83 -2.11 -26.34 9.31
C VAL A 83 -1.09 -27.46 9.07
N SER A 84 -0.24 -27.80 10.03
CA SER A 84 0.70 -28.94 9.95
C SER A 84 0.01 -30.30 10.06
N SER A 85 -1.22 -30.32 10.57
CA SER A 85 -2.04 -31.54 10.67
C SER A 85 -2.77 -31.87 9.36
N ILE A 86 -2.75 -30.95 8.39
CA ILE A 86 -3.42 -31.07 7.11
C ILE A 86 -2.33 -31.32 6.05
N GLY A 87 -2.50 -32.37 5.24
CA GLY A 87 -1.47 -32.84 4.30
C GLY A 87 -0.92 -31.76 3.34
N PRO A 88 0.28 -31.98 2.78
CA PRO A 88 1.01 -30.99 1.98
C PRO A 88 0.26 -30.51 0.72
N ASP A 89 -0.74 -31.26 0.26
CA ASP A 89 -1.55 -30.91 -0.92
C ASP A 89 -2.62 -29.83 -0.65
N ILE A 90 -3.11 -29.74 0.60
CA ILE A 90 -4.15 -28.78 0.99
C ILE A 90 -3.52 -27.51 1.58
N PHE A 91 -2.27 -27.59 2.05
CA PHE A 91 -1.51 -26.48 2.64
C PHE A 91 -1.49 -25.21 1.76
N PRO A 92 -1.18 -25.27 0.45
CA PRO A 92 -1.14 -24.07 -0.41
C PRO A 92 -2.54 -23.48 -0.66
N LEU A 93 -3.56 -24.34 -0.71
CA LEU A 93 -4.95 -23.95 -0.92
C LEU A 93 -5.48 -23.17 0.29
N LEU A 94 -5.20 -23.69 1.49
CA LEU A 94 -5.54 -23.04 2.75
C LEU A 94 -4.73 -21.76 2.96
N LEU A 95 -3.43 -21.74 2.69
CA LEU A 95 -2.59 -20.55 2.86
C LEU A 95 -3.14 -19.36 2.06
N ASN A 96 -3.58 -19.58 0.82
CA ASN A 96 -4.23 -18.56 0.00
C ASN A 96 -5.59 -18.11 0.58
N LEU A 97 -6.42 -19.06 1.06
CA LEU A 97 -7.71 -18.75 1.71
C LEU A 97 -7.54 -17.97 3.02
N PHE A 98 -6.45 -18.21 3.75
CA PHE A 98 -6.12 -17.48 4.97
C PHE A 98 -5.33 -16.20 4.70
N SER A 99 -4.82 -15.96 3.48
CA SER A 99 -3.89 -14.85 3.19
C SER A 99 -4.44 -13.49 3.65
N ASN A 100 -5.74 -13.27 3.47
CA ASN A 100 -6.45 -12.06 3.94
C ASN A 100 -6.68 -12.02 5.45
N ARG A 101 -6.66 -13.15 6.15
CA ARG A 101 -6.82 -13.27 7.61
C ARG A 101 -5.55 -12.97 8.41
N TRP A 102 -4.40 -12.85 7.74
CA TRP A 102 -3.14 -12.49 8.39
C TRP A 102 -2.85 -10.98 8.35
N HIS A 103 -3.69 -10.18 7.71
CA HIS A 103 -3.51 -8.73 7.64
C HIS A 103 -4.04 -8.06 8.91
N LYS A 104 -3.17 -7.32 9.61
CA LYS A 104 -3.52 -6.59 10.82
C LYS A 104 -3.14 -5.12 10.70
N TRP A 105 -4.04 -4.24 11.13
CA TRP A 105 -3.77 -2.81 11.21
C TRP A 105 -2.68 -2.50 12.25
N LEU A 106 -1.76 -1.62 11.88
CA LEU A 106 -0.78 -1.05 12.78
C LEU A 106 -1.50 -0.16 13.81
N ASP A 107 -1.28 -0.44 15.08
CA ASP A 107 -1.76 0.38 16.18
C ASP A 107 -0.83 1.60 16.34
N PRO A 108 -1.35 2.84 16.22
CA PRO A 108 -0.53 4.04 16.30
C PRO A 108 0.12 4.22 17.68
N THR A 109 -0.53 3.77 18.74
CA THR A 109 -0.12 4.01 20.13
C THR A 109 1.00 3.08 20.59
N ARG A 110 1.18 1.95 19.91
CA ARG A 110 2.12 0.89 20.31
C ARG A 110 3.41 0.93 19.51
N LYS A 111 4.51 0.56 20.15
CA LYS A 111 5.81 0.38 19.47
C LYS A 111 5.74 -0.66 18.35
N ILE A 112 6.35 -0.39 17.21
CA ILE A 112 6.31 -1.26 16.02
C ILE A 112 6.79 -2.68 16.36
N ARG A 113 7.93 -2.81 17.05
CA ARG A 113 8.50 -4.10 17.47
C ARG A 113 7.62 -4.90 18.45
N LYS A 114 6.69 -4.25 19.14
CA LYS A 114 5.74 -4.95 20.03
C LYS A 114 4.52 -5.46 19.27
N GLN A 115 4.39 -5.14 17.99
CA GLN A 115 3.27 -5.51 17.13
C GLN A 115 3.71 -6.50 16.04
N CYS A 116 4.85 -6.21 15.41
CA CYS A 116 5.41 -6.99 14.32
C CYS A 116 6.54 -7.88 14.83
N LYS A 117 6.58 -9.14 14.40
CA LYS A 117 7.71 -10.04 14.65
C LYS A 117 8.71 -9.92 13.51
N GLY A 118 9.98 -9.71 13.82
CA GLY A 118 11.05 -9.53 12.84
C GLY A 118 12.31 -8.95 13.49
N GLU A 119 13.47 -9.27 12.92
CA GLU A 119 14.76 -8.88 13.51
C GLU A 119 15.19 -7.46 13.16
N ALA A 120 14.88 -6.97 11.94
CA ALA A 120 15.29 -5.64 11.50
C ALA A 120 14.44 -5.01 10.37
N ASN A 121 13.80 -5.84 9.52
CA ASN A 121 13.07 -5.36 8.35
C ASN A 121 11.58 -5.71 8.47
N PHE A 122 10.72 -4.70 8.38
CA PHE A 122 9.28 -4.85 8.48
C PHE A 122 8.63 -4.38 7.18
N THR A 123 7.60 -5.09 6.73
CA THR A 123 6.83 -4.73 5.53
C THR A 123 5.42 -4.34 5.93
N PHE A 124 4.98 -3.20 5.40
CA PHE A 124 3.66 -2.64 5.61
C PHE A 124 3.01 -2.31 4.27
N TRP A 125 1.68 -2.28 4.25
CA TRP A 125 0.89 -1.86 3.11
C TRP A 125 0.02 -0.70 3.51
N PHE A 126 0.17 0.41 2.79
CA PHE A 126 -0.74 1.54 2.87
C PHE A 126 -2.11 1.16 2.29
N ARG A 127 -3.15 1.46 3.06
CA ARG A 127 -4.53 1.06 2.76
C ARG A 127 -5.53 2.10 3.25
N VAL A 128 -6.68 2.16 2.57
CA VAL A 128 -7.87 2.82 3.12
C VAL A 128 -8.43 1.96 4.25
N LYS A 129 -8.63 2.57 5.41
CA LYS A 129 -9.16 1.97 6.62
C LYS A 129 -10.65 2.23 6.79
N PHE A 130 -11.11 3.43 6.47
CA PHE A 130 -12.51 3.84 6.58
C PHE A 130 -12.96 4.39 5.24
N TYR A 131 -13.91 3.69 4.61
CA TYR A 131 -14.47 4.14 3.34
C TYR A 131 -15.60 5.13 3.60
N VAL A 132 -15.62 6.21 2.81
CA VAL A 132 -16.76 7.13 2.76
C VAL A 132 -17.86 6.55 1.85
N PRO A 133 -19.14 6.72 2.20
CA PRO A 133 -20.26 6.37 1.34
C PRO A 133 -20.28 7.14 0.02
N ASP A 134 -19.84 8.40 0.03
CA ASP A 134 -19.84 9.29 -1.13
C ASP A 134 -18.46 9.95 -1.28
N PRO A 135 -17.77 9.79 -2.43
CA PRO A 135 -16.46 10.40 -2.66
C PRO A 135 -16.48 11.93 -2.68
N VAL A 136 -17.64 12.57 -2.85
CA VAL A 136 -17.80 14.04 -2.79
C VAL A 136 -17.51 14.58 -1.39
N TRP A 137 -17.57 13.73 -0.36
CA TRP A 137 -17.24 14.14 1.02
C TRP A 137 -15.74 14.31 1.25
N LEU A 138 -14.90 13.70 0.42
CA LEU A 138 -13.45 13.89 0.44
C LEU A 138 -13.15 15.23 -0.22
N GLN A 139 -12.50 16.13 0.50
CA GLN A 139 -12.25 17.49 0.01
C GLN A 139 -11.09 17.52 -0.99
N GLU A 140 -10.04 16.75 -0.72
CA GLU A 140 -8.83 16.75 -1.54
C GLU A 140 -8.94 15.80 -2.73
N GLU A 141 -8.53 16.29 -3.90
CA GLU A 141 -8.48 15.48 -5.12
C GLU A 141 -7.53 14.30 -4.99
N TYR A 142 -6.38 14.53 -4.35
CA TYR A 142 -5.41 13.48 -4.11
C TYR A 142 -5.96 12.37 -3.19
N THR A 143 -6.77 12.72 -2.18
CA THR A 143 -7.45 11.72 -1.34
C THR A 143 -8.42 10.87 -2.16
N ARG A 144 -9.22 11.50 -3.04
CA ARG A 144 -10.12 10.77 -3.96
C ARG A 144 -9.34 9.85 -4.89
N TYR A 145 -8.17 10.29 -5.38
CA TYR A 145 -7.30 9.46 -6.20
C TYR A 145 -6.74 8.24 -5.44
N GLN A 146 -6.31 8.41 -4.18
CA GLN A 146 -5.87 7.29 -3.35
C GLN A 146 -7.01 6.28 -3.10
N PHE A 147 -8.24 6.74 -2.92
CA PHE A 147 -9.43 5.87 -2.85
C PHE A 147 -9.65 5.10 -4.15
N PHE A 148 -9.53 5.77 -5.31
CA PHE A 148 -9.60 5.12 -6.61
C PHE A 148 -8.57 4.00 -6.74
N LEU A 149 -7.30 4.25 -6.39
CA LEU A 149 -6.24 3.24 -6.44
C LEU A 149 -6.54 2.04 -5.52
N GLN A 150 -7.05 2.30 -4.32
CA GLN A 150 -7.46 1.25 -3.38
C GLN A 150 -8.59 0.39 -3.98
N ILE A 151 -9.64 1.00 -4.51
CA ILE A 151 -10.79 0.26 -5.09
C ILE A 151 -10.33 -0.55 -6.29
N ARG A 152 -9.53 0.04 -7.19
CA ARG A 152 -8.93 -0.66 -8.34
C ARG A 152 -8.14 -1.88 -7.88
N LYS A 153 -7.32 -1.72 -6.84
CA LYS A 153 -6.55 -2.80 -6.25
C LYS A 153 -7.44 -3.87 -5.63
N ASP A 154 -8.51 -3.51 -4.92
CA ASP A 154 -9.39 -4.49 -4.28
C ASP A 154 -10.19 -5.31 -5.29
N ILE A 155 -10.59 -4.72 -6.42
CA ILE A 155 -11.19 -5.44 -7.54
C ILE A 155 -10.16 -6.41 -8.14
N LEU A 156 -8.94 -5.94 -8.40
CA LEU A 156 -7.87 -6.75 -8.97
C LEU A 156 -7.43 -7.89 -8.04
N ASP A 157 -7.32 -7.65 -6.74
CA ASP A 157 -6.94 -8.65 -5.74
C ASP A 157 -8.13 -9.59 -5.39
N GLY A 158 -9.32 -9.36 -5.97
CA GLY A 158 -10.53 -10.16 -5.74
C GLY A 158 -11.17 -9.95 -4.36
N ARG A 159 -10.74 -8.91 -3.62
CA ARG A 159 -11.29 -8.52 -2.31
C ARG A 159 -12.65 -7.82 -2.46
N LEU A 160 -12.85 -7.12 -3.57
CA LEU A 160 -14.10 -6.46 -3.93
C LEU A 160 -14.68 -7.12 -5.19
N PRO A 161 -15.52 -8.16 -5.05
CA PRO A 161 -16.15 -8.79 -6.19
C PRO A 161 -17.16 -7.83 -6.83
N VAL A 162 -17.01 -7.59 -8.13
CA VAL A 162 -17.90 -6.75 -8.92
C VAL A 162 -18.44 -7.52 -10.12
N PRO A 163 -19.69 -7.29 -10.54
CA PRO A 163 -20.21 -7.86 -11.77
C PRO A 163 -19.35 -7.44 -12.98
N LYS A 164 -19.21 -8.33 -13.97
CA LYS A 164 -18.40 -8.06 -15.17
C LYS A 164 -18.81 -6.76 -15.89
N SER A 165 -20.11 -6.48 -15.97
CA SER A 165 -20.64 -5.26 -16.57
C SER A 165 -20.10 -4.00 -15.88
N ILE A 166 -20.12 -3.97 -14.55
CA ILE A 166 -19.58 -2.86 -13.75
C ILE A 166 -18.04 -2.80 -13.88
N ALA A 167 -17.36 -3.94 -13.82
CA ALA A 167 -15.90 -3.99 -13.96
C ALA A 167 -15.41 -3.43 -15.30
N THR A 168 -16.10 -3.72 -16.41
CA THR A 168 -15.76 -3.18 -17.73
C THR A 168 -16.02 -1.67 -17.83
N GLN A 169 -17.08 -1.16 -17.20
CA GLN A 169 -17.33 0.28 -17.07
C GLN A 169 -16.21 0.99 -16.31
N LEU A 170 -15.86 0.47 -15.13
CA LEU A 170 -14.78 1.00 -14.30
C LEU A 170 -13.44 0.95 -15.04
N ALA A 171 -13.16 -0.12 -15.79
CA ALA A 171 -11.96 -0.22 -16.62
C ALA A 171 -11.94 0.83 -17.72
N GLY A 172 -13.07 1.09 -18.40
CA GLY A 172 -13.18 2.14 -19.40
C GLY A 172 -12.93 3.55 -18.83
N LEU A 173 -13.49 3.85 -17.67
CA LEU A 173 -13.25 5.12 -16.96
C LEU A 173 -11.80 5.25 -16.47
N ALA A 174 -11.21 4.15 -16.00
CA ALA A 174 -9.80 4.14 -15.61
C ALA A 174 -8.88 4.37 -16.83
N LEU A 175 -9.18 3.77 -17.99
CA LEU A 175 -8.47 4.05 -19.23
C LEU A 175 -8.59 5.53 -19.61
N GLN A 176 -9.78 6.13 -19.52
CA GLN A 176 -9.98 7.56 -19.78
C GLN A 176 -9.13 8.43 -18.86
N SER A 177 -9.01 8.07 -17.57
CA SER A 177 -8.18 8.84 -16.64
C SER A 177 -6.67 8.72 -16.90
N GLU A 178 -6.22 7.59 -17.46
CA GLU A 178 -4.79 7.29 -17.64
C GLU A 178 -4.29 7.70 -19.05
N LEU A 179 -5.15 7.58 -20.07
CA LEU A 179 -4.83 7.82 -21.47
C LEU A 179 -5.48 9.08 -22.05
N GLY A 180 -6.45 9.67 -21.36
CA GLY A 180 -7.27 10.75 -21.90
C GLY A 180 -8.31 10.23 -22.90
N ASP A 181 -8.77 11.12 -23.80
CA ASP A 181 -9.77 10.78 -24.82
C ASP A 181 -9.29 9.68 -25.76
N TYR A 182 -10.20 8.77 -26.12
CA TYR A 182 -9.93 7.75 -27.13
C TYR A 182 -9.50 8.35 -28.49
N THR A 183 -8.31 7.98 -28.94
CA THR A 183 -7.79 8.26 -30.30
C THR A 183 -7.48 6.96 -31.04
N ALA A 184 -7.76 6.89 -32.34
CA ALA A 184 -7.55 5.67 -33.13
C ALA A 184 -6.05 5.35 -33.30
N GLU A 185 -5.20 6.37 -33.20
CA GLU A 185 -3.76 6.31 -33.35
C GLU A 185 -3.07 5.65 -32.15
N GLU A 186 -3.52 5.99 -30.94
CA GLU A 186 -2.94 5.53 -29.67
C GLU A 186 -3.64 4.27 -29.14
N CYS A 187 -4.96 4.16 -29.33
CA CYS A 187 -5.76 3.03 -28.84
C CYS A 187 -5.87 1.88 -29.86
N ARG A 188 -4.71 1.35 -30.29
CA ARG A 188 -4.61 0.20 -31.22
C ARG A 188 -5.14 -1.09 -30.61
N PRO A 189 -5.63 -2.07 -31.40
CA PRO A 189 -6.12 -3.34 -30.87
C PRO A 189 -5.16 -3.98 -29.86
N GLY A 190 -5.67 -4.32 -28.67
CA GLY A 190 -4.88 -4.88 -27.56
C GLY A 190 -4.23 -3.87 -26.61
N TYR A 191 -4.46 -2.55 -26.77
CA TYR A 191 -3.92 -1.54 -25.85
C TYR A 191 -4.37 -1.75 -24.38
N VAL A 192 -5.59 -2.25 -24.18
CA VAL A 192 -6.15 -2.56 -22.85
C VAL A 192 -5.29 -3.58 -22.09
N ASN A 193 -4.56 -4.44 -22.79
CA ASN A 193 -3.75 -5.52 -22.22
C ASN A 193 -2.50 -5.01 -21.51
N GLN A 194 -2.17 -3.74 -21.68
CA GLN A 194 -1.12 -3.06 -20.91
C GLN A 194 -1.55 -2.81 -19.46
N PHE A 195 -2.86 -2.85 -19.20
CA PHE A 195 -3.46 -2.67 -17.89
C PHE A 195 -4.04 -3.99 -17.37
N ARG A 196 -4.09 -4.12 -16.04
CA ARG A 196 -4.72 -5.25 -15.36
C ARG A 196 -5.82 -4.73 -14.46
N PHE A 197 -7.07 -4.99 -14.84
CA PHE A 197 -8.25 -4.52 -14.11
C PHE A 197 -8.88 -5.61 -13.25
N VAL A 198 -8.79 -6.87 -13.68
CA VAL A 198 -9.36 -8.05 -13.02
C VAL A 198 -8.42 -9.25 -13.12
N GLN A 199 -8.52 -10.21 -12.20
CA GLN A 199 -7.63 -11.40 -12.16
C GLN A 199 -7.67 -12.23 -13.45
N ASN A 200 -8.88 -12.47 -13.97
CA ASN A 200 -9.12 -13.32 -15.14
C ASN A 200 -9.49 -12.47 -16.36
N GLN A 201 -8.68 -11.46 -16.67
CA GLN A 201 -8.90 -10.59 -17.81
C GLN A 201 -8.81 -11.39 -19.12
N ASN A 202 -9.79 -11.19 -20.01
CA ASN A 202 -9.90 -11.91 -21.28
C ASN A 202 -10.33 -10.98 -22.42
N ALA A 203 -10.26 -11.46 -23.66
CA ALA A 203 -10.54 -10.65 -24.85
C ALA A 203 -11.93 -10.02 -24.87
N ASP A 204 -12.95 -10.72 -24.36
CA ASP A 204 -14.32 -10.18 -24.25
C ASP A 204 -14.40 -9.02 -23.23
N PHE A 205 -13.69 -9.14 -22.10
CA PHE A 205 -13.56 -8.03 -21.14
C PHE A 205 -12.85 -6.84 -21.77
N GLU A 206 -11.75 -7.07 -22.48
CA GLU A 206 -10.93 -6.02 -23.11
C GLU A 206 -11.72 -5.27 -24.20
N ALA A 207 -12.51 -5.98 -24.99
CA ALA A 207 -13.39 -5.38 -26.00
C ALA A 207 -14.44 -4.47 -25.36
N GLN A 208 -15.11 -4.93 -24.29
CA GLN A 208 -16.12 -4.15 -23.57
C GLN A 208 -15.51 -2.93 -22.86
N ALA A 209 -14.34 -3.08 -22.22
CA ALA A 209 -13.65 -1.96 -21.59
C ALA A 209 -13.22 -0.89 -22.61
N SER A 210 -12.75 -1.31 -23.79
CA SER A 210 -12.42 -0.38 -24.89
C SER A 210 -13.66 0.35 -25.43
N GLU A 211 -14.80 -0.33 -25.50
CA GLU A 211 -16.06 0.30 -25.88
C GLU A 211 -16.49 1.36 -24.88
N TRP A 212 -16.34 1.09 -23.57
CA TRP A 212 -16.58 2.08 -22.52
C TRP A 212 -15.63 3.27 -22.63
N HIS A 213 -14.33 3.03 -22.82
CA HIS A 213 -13.35 4.11 -23.03
C HIS A 213 -13.75 5.06 -24.17
N ARG A 214 -14.23 4.51 -25.30
CA ARG A 214 -14.71 5.32 -26.44
C ARG A 214 -15.94 6.16 -26.12
N LYS A 215 -16.79 5.72 -25.19
CA LYS A 215 -18.04 6.41 -24.81
C LYS A 215 -17.83 7.49 -23.74
N SER A 216 -16.75 7.42 -22.97
CA SER A 216 -16.48 8.25 -21.79
C SER A 216 -15.91 9.65 -22.11
N ARG A 217 -16.30 10.21 -23.25
CA ARG A 217 -15.87 11.53 -23.72
C ARG A 217 -16.62 12.68 -23.04
#